data_AF-A0A7W6RLC6-F1
#
_entry.id   AF-A0A7W6RLC6-F1
#
_cell.length_a   1.000
_cell.length_b   1.000
_cell.length_c   1.000
_cell.angle_alpha   90.00
_cell.angle_beta   90.00
_cell.angle_gamma   90.00
#
_symmetry.space_group_name_H-M   'P 1'
#
loop_
_entity.id
_entity.type
_entity.pdbx_description
1 polymer ?
#
loop_
_entity_poly.entity_id
_entity_poly.type
_entity_poly.pdbx_seq_one_letter_code
_entity_poly.pdbx_strand_id
1 'polypeptide(L)'
;MHSLFGHLKKCGFDSAPRSAGYDENFERVTFIEGECGDLDSVQMRLDTVLTSAARLLRIYHDCSASFQGSAEGAWQLKPKPPFEVICHGDFAPYNVVMRDGKAIGIIDFAAAHPGPRLWDIAYAVYRWAPLSRHIAVESIVTIKEQINRARDFLDAYGLPADERAALPDLVIERLKGLVAFMEAEAARGSEKYRKDIEEGHHRLFREDIGYIRVHRDQIAAGLMAG
;
A
#
# COMPACT_ATOMS: atom_id res chain seq x y z
N MET A 1 -17.23 -4.68 -0.72
CA MET A 1 -16.28 -5.28 -1.67
C MET A 1 -16.86 -5.61 -3.04
N HIS A 2 -17.92 -6.41 -3.15
CA HIS A 2 -18.52 -6.78 -4.46
C HIS A 2 -18.81 -5.60 -5.39
N SER A 3 -19.39 -4.51 -4.87
CA SER A 3 -19.66 -3.30 -5.68
C SER A 3 -18.40 -2.67 -6.24
N LEU A 4 -17.29 -2.68 -5.50
CA LEU A 4 -16.00 -2.17 -5.96
C LEU A 4 -15.45 -3.05 -7.10
N PHE A 5 -15.43 -4.37 -6.93
CA PHE A 5 -14.98 -5.28 -8.01
C PHE A 5 -15.86 -5.17 -9.26
N GLY A 6 -17.17 -5.02 -9.08
CA GLY A 6 -18.09 -4.77 -10.19
C GLY A 6 -17.79 -3.46 -10.92
N HIS A 7 -17.40 -2.41 -10.20
CA HIS A 7 -16.98 -1.13 -10.78
C HIS A 7 -15.64 -1.23 -11.49
N LEU A 8 -14.62 -1.81 -10.86
CA LEU A 8 -13.29 -2.01 -11.45
C LEU A 8 -13.39 -2.75 -12.79
N LYS A 9 -14.19 -3.82 -12.84
CA LYS A 9 -14.46 -4.54 -14.09
C LYS A 9 -15.10 -3.66 -15.16
N LYS A 10 -16.06 -2.80 -14.82
CA LYS A 10 -16.70 -1.87 -15.77
C LYS A 10 -15.71 -0.83 -16.32
N CYS A 11 -14.71 -0.45 -15.53
CA CYS A 11 -13.62 0.43 -15.94
C CYS A 11 -12.50 -0.29 -16.71
N GLY A 12 -12.62 -1.61 -16.95
CA GLY A 12 -11.60 -2.41 -17.63
C GLY A 12 -10.38 -2.77 -16.76
N PHE A 13 -10.49 -2.64 -15.44
CA PHE A 13 -9.44 -3.06 -14.51
C PHE A 13 -9.55 -4.57 -14.24
N ASP A 14 -8.83 -5.35 -15.05
CA ASP A 14 -8.80 -6.82 -14.96
C ASP A 14 -7.74 -7.36 -13.98
N SER A 15 -6.98 -6.46 -13.35
CA SER A 15 -5.90 -6.77 -12.40
C SER A 15 -6.38 -6.87 -10.94
N ALA A 16 -7.66 -7.15 -10.72
CA ALA A 16 -8.22 -7.47 -9.40
C ALA A 16 -8.98 -8.80 -9.45
N PRO A 17 -9.08 -9.54 -8.33
CA PRO A 17 -9.97 -10.68 -8.22
C PRO A 17 -11.41 -10.26 -8.52
N ARG A 18 -12.14 -11.17 -9.15
CA ARG A 18 -13.58 -11.01 -9.40
C ARG A 18 -14.33 -11.83 -8.36
N SER A 19 -15.44 -11.29 -7.85
CA SER A 19 -16.32 -12.05 -6.97
C SER A 19 -16.82 -13.32 -7.68
N ALA A 20 -16.71 -14.46 -7.00
CA ALA A 20 -17.18 -15.78 -7.39
C ALA A 20 -18.28 -16.29 -6.44
N GLY A 21 -18.95 -15.36 -5.75
CA GLY A 21 -19.99 -15.64 -4.75
C GLY A 21 -19.42 -15.98 -3.39
N TYR A 22 -20.20 -16.72 -2.59
CA TYR A 22 -19.82 -17.17 -1.26
C TYR A 22 -19.82 -18.71 -1.20
N ASP A 23 -19.00 -19.28 -0.33
CA ASP A 23 -19.24 -20.61 0.24
C ASP A 23 -19.92 -20.48 1.62
N GLU A 24 -19.94 -21.56 2.41
CA GLU A 24 -20.62 -21.59 3.71
C GLU A 24 -20.09 -20.53 4.69
N ASN A 25 -18.84 -20.09 4.56
CA ASN A 25 -18.19 -19.21 5.55
C ASN A 25 -17.46 -18.01 4.93
N PHE A 26 -17.08 -18.07 3.64
CA PHE A 26 -16.17 -17.11 3.04
C PHE A 26 -16.64 -16.60 1.67
N GLU A 27 -16.26 -15.36 1.36
CA GLU A 27 -16.31 -14.83 0.00
C GLU A 27 -15.29 -15.58 -0.86
N ARG A 28 -15.74 -16.08 -2.02
CA ARG A 28 -14.85 -16.65 -3.03
C ARG A 28 -14.55 -15.61 -4.08
N VAL A 29 -13.30 -15.57 -4.50
CA VAL A 29 -12.84 -14.71 -5.59
C VAL A 29 -12.03 -15.51 -6.61
N THR A 30 -11.90 -15.00 -7.82
CA THR A 30 -11.09 -15.64 -8.87
C THR A 30 -9.61 -15.63 -8.52
N PHE A 31 -8.92 -16.72 -8.82
CA PHE A 31 -7.46 -16.80 -8.73
C PHE A 31 -6.79 -15.98 -9.84
N ILE A 32 -5.73 -15.24 -9.48
CA ILE A 32 -4.84 -14.58 -10.42
C ILE A 32 -3.56 -15.40 -10.47
N GLU A 33 -3.30 -16.04 -11.61
CA GLU A 33 -2.14 -16.90 -11.76
C GLU A 33 -0.85 -16.06 -11.83
N GLY A 34 0.09 -16.33 -10.93
CA GLY A 34 1.37 -15.63 -10.82
C GLY A 34 2.00 -15.88 -9.46
N GLU A 35 3.05 -15.14 -9.17
CA GLU A 35 3.85 -15.25 -7.96
C GLU A 35 3.61 -14.03 -7.05
N CYS A 36 3.65 -14.24 -5.73
CA CYS A 36 3.62 -13.18 -4.73
C CYS A 36 4.82 -13.38 -3.78
N GLY A 37 5.26 -12.32 -3.13
CA GLY A 37 6.33 -12.38 -2.15
C GLY A 37 6.56 -11.05 -1.46
N ASP A 38 7.54 -10.97 -0.57
CA ASP A 38 7.99 -9.70 -0.01
C ASP A 38 9.36 -9.30 -0.58
N LEU A 39 9.91 -8.20 -0.11
CA LEU A 39 11.21 -7.68 -0.58
C LEU A 39 12.39 -8.59 -0.22
N ASP A 40 12.21 -9.63 0.59
CA ASP A 40 13.19 -10.69 0.81
C ASP A 40 13.44 -11.53 -0.47
N SER A 41 12.43 -11.62 -1.35
CA SER A 41 12.56 -12.19 -2.69
C SER A 41 13.34 -11.27 -3.64
N VAL A 42 14.38 -11.82 -4.29
CA VAL A 42 15.16 -11.11 -5.33
C VAL A 42 14.25 -10.62 -6.46
N GLN A 43 13.24 -11.40 -6.82
CA GLN A 43 12.32 -11.06 -7.90
C GLN A 43 11.46 -9.83 -7.56
N MET A 44 10.99 -9.71 -6.31
CA MET A 44 10.21 -8.54 -5.87
C MET A 44 11.05 -7.27 -5.79
N ARG A 45 12.38 -7.40 -5.73
CA ARG A 45 13.30 -6.25 -5.73
C ARG A 45 13.58 -5.67 -7.11
N LEU A 46 13.23 -6.36 -8.19
CA LEU A 46 13.46 -5.88 -9.56
C LEU A 46 12.79 -4.53 -9.82
N ASP A 47 13.50 -3.63 -10.49
CA ASP A 47 12.99 -2.30 -10.85
C ASP A 47 11.78 -2.38 -11.79
N THR A 48 11.73 -3.43 -12.62
CA THR A 48 10.57 -3.71 -13.48
C THR A 48 9.32 -4.04 -12.67
N VAL A 49 9.45 -4.78 -11.56
CA VAL A 49 8.34 -5.09 -10.66
C VAL A 49 7.91 -3.82 -9.91
N LEU A 50 8.85 -3.07 -9.35
CA LEU A 50 8.58 -1.80 -8.67
C LEU A 50 7.81 -0.81 -9.56
N THR A 51 8.34 -0.54 -10.75
CA THR A 51 7.76 0.47 -11.65
C THR A 51 6.46 -0.01 -12.28
N SER A 52 6.26 -1.31 -12.50
CA SER A 52 4.97 -1.84 -12.94
C SER A 52 3.93 -1.84 -11.83
N ALA A 53 4.31 -2.11 -10.58
CA ALA A 53 3.42 -2.01 -9.41
C ALA A 53 2.94 -0.56 -9.20
N ALA A 54 3.84 0.41 -9.31
CA ALA A 54 3.49 1.84 -9.24
C ALA A 54 2.46 2.24 -10.31
N ARG A 55 2.68 1.82 -11.56
CA ARG A 55 1.72 2.05 -12.66
C ARG A 55 0.40 1.34 -12.42
N LEU A 56 0.43 0.11 -11.90
CA LEU A 56 -0.76 -0.66 -11.58
C LEU A 56 -1.61 0.04 -10.51
N LEU A 57 -0.97 0.57 -9.46
CA LEU A 57 -1.66 1.37 -8.44
C LEU A 57 -2.29 2.63 -9.05
N ARG A 58 -1.58 3.31 -9.96
CA ARG A 58 -2.12 4.48 -10.67
C ARG A 58 -3.38 4.14 -11.47
N ILE A 59 -3.35 3.06 -12.25
CA ILE A 59 -4.51 2.61 -13.04
C ILE A 59 -5.66 2.26 -12.10
N TYR A 60 -5.39 1.54 -11.00
CA TYR A 60 -6.41 1.24 -9.98
C TYR A 60 -7.07 2.50 -9.43
N HIS A 61 -6.27 3.50 -9.03
CA HIS A 61 -6.75 4.78 -8.54
C HIS A 61 -7.57 5.54 -9.59
N ASP A 62 -7.13 5.58 -10.86
CA ASP A 62 -7.86 6.23 -11.94
C ASP A 62 -9.22 5.56 -12.19
N CYS A 63 -9.30 4.23 -12.14
CA CYS A 63 -10.56 3.50 -12.23
C CYS A 63 -11.47 3.76 -11.01
N SER A 64 -10.91 3.74 -9.80
CA SER A 64 -11.70 3.83 -8.56
C SER A 64 -12.18 5.25 -8.24
N ALA A 65 -11.60 6.29 -8.86
CA ALA A 65 -12.00 7.69 -8.67
C ALA A 65 -13.47 7.97 -8.99
N SER A 66 -14.06 7.22 -9.92
CA SER A 66 -15.48 7.35 -10.31
C SER A 66 -16.42 6.42 -9.54
N PHE A 67 -15.92 5.66 -8.57
CA PHE A 67 -16.74 4.73 -7.81
C PHE A 67 -17.66 5.48 -6.85
N GLN A 68 -18.97 5.32 -7.05
CA GLN A 68 -20.01 6.00 -6.25
C GLN A 68 -20.38 5.25 -4.96
N GLY A 69 -19.46 4.45 -4.40
CA GLY A 69 -19.70 3.80 -3.11
C GLY A 69 -19.81 4.80 -1.97
N SER A 70 -20.76 4.61 -1.06
CA SER A 70 -20.89 5.49 0.11
C SER A 70 -19.62 5.47 0.96
N ALA A 71 -19.14 6.64 1.36
CA ALA A 71 -18.12 6.78 2.39
C ALA A 71 -18.59 6.20 3.73
N GLU A 72 -19.91 6.17 3.98
CA GLU A 72 -20.52 5.54 5.15
C GLU A 72 -20.70 4.02 4.99
N GLY A 73 -20.15 3.43 3.93
CA GLY A 73 -20.14 1.98 3.75
C GLY A 73 -19.39 1.25 4.87
N ALA A 74 -19.61 -0.06 4.97
CA ALA A 74 -18.89 -0.94 5.89
C ALA A 74 -17.45 -1.18 5.41
N TRP A 75 -16.61 -0.15 5.53
CA TRP A 75 -15.17 -0.22 5.28
C TRP A 75 -14.44 -0.64 6.55
N GLN A 76 -13.45 -1.52 6.43
CA GLN A 76 -12.66 -1.98 7.59
C GLN A 76 -11.82 -0.83 8.16
N LEU A 77 -11.15 -0.10 7.28
CA LEU A 77 -10.44 1.12 7.64
C LEU A 77 -11.38 2.32 7.50
N LYS A 78 -11.23 3.28 8.41
CA LYS A 78 -12.01 4.51 8.37
C LYS A 78 -11.69 5.28 7.07
N PRO A 79 -12.71 5.70 6.31
CA PRO A 79 -12.52 6.64 5.21
C PRO A 79 -11.78 7.90 5.68
N LYS A 80 -10.90 8.44 4.84
CA LYS A 80 -10.13 9.65 5.13
C LYS A 80 -10.41 10.72 4.08
N PRO A 81 -11.06 11.85 4.39
CA PRO A 81 -11.25 12.91 3.39
C PRO A 81 -9.90 13.58 3.01
N PRO A 82 -9.78 14.15 1.80
CA PRO A 82 -10.78 14.13 0.72
C PRO A 82 -10.91 12.76 0.05
N PHE A 83 -12.11 12.42 -0.43
CA PHE A 83 -12.38 11.13 -1.09
C PHE A 83 -12.11 11.23 -2.59
N GLU A 84 -10.85 11.09 -2.98
CA GLU A 84 -10.43 11.17 -4.39
C GLU A 84 -10.53 9.81 -5.10
N VAL A 85 -10.24 8.74 -4.37
CA VAL A 85 -10.17 7.36 -4.86
C VAL A 85 -10.62 6.40 -3.76
N ILE A 86 -10.74 5.13 -4.13
CA ILE A 86 -10.73 4.06 -3.14
C ILE A 86 -9.28 3.63 -2.97
N CYS A 87 -8.67 3.98 -1.84
CA CYS A 87 -7.36 3.47 -1.46
C CYS A 87 -7.43 1.95 -1.33
N HIS A 88 -6.38 1.24 -1.75
CA HIS A 88 -6.20 -0.17 -1.42
C HIS A 88 -6.00 -0.35 0.09
N GLY A 89 -5.27 0.57 0.71
CA GLY A 89 -5.03 0.62 2.16
C GLY A 89 -3.89 -0.27 2.64
N ASP A 90 -3.54 -1.30 1.87
CA ASP A 90 -2.39 -2.19 2.12
C ASP A 90 -1.66 -2.56 0.80
N PHE A 91 -1.33 -1.57 -0.03
CA PHE A 91 -0.63 -1.81 -1.30
C PHE A 91 0.88 -2.11 -1.07
N ALA A 92 1.16 -3.33 -0.64
CA ALA A 92 2.50 -3.83 -0.32
C ALA A 92 2.95 -4.92 -1.32
N PRO A 93 4.26 -5.24 -1.40
CA PRO A 93 4.79 -6.32 -2.23
C PRO A 93 4.00 -7.63 -2.13
N TYR A 94 3.71 -8.08 -0.90
CA TYR A 94 2.99 -9.35 -0.67
C TYR A 94 1.54 -9.37 -1.19
N ASN A 95 0.96 -8.20 -1.47
CA ASN A 95 -0.40 -8.04 -2.01
C ASN A 95 -0.41 -7.78 -3.52
N VAL A 96 0.73 -7.91 -4.18
CA VAL A 96 0.86 -7.73 -5.62
C VAL A 96 1.31 -9.03 -6.27
N VAL A 97 0.49 -9.51 -7.20
CA VAL A 97 0.79 -10.67 -8.02
C VAL A 97 1.68 -10.22 -9.17
N MET A 98 2.79 -10.92 -9.36
CA MET A 98 3.72 -10.70 -10.47
C MET A 98 3.79 -11.91 -11.41
N ARG A 99 4.16 -11.62 -12.66
CA ARG A 99 4.45 -12.60 -13.69
C ARG A 99 5.50 -12.02 -14.62
N ASP A 100 6.51 -12.81 -15.00
CA ASP A 100 7.58 -12.40 -15.93
C ASP A 100 8.24 -11.06 -15.55
N GLY A 101 8.51 -10.87 -14.25
CA GLY A 101 9.18 -9.67 -13.72
C GLY A 101 8.32 -8.40 -13.74
N LYS A 102 6.99 -8.51 -13.81
CA LYS A 102 6.05 -7.38 -13.78
C LYS A 102 4.85 -7.65 -12.86
N ALA A 103 4.37 -6.61 -12.20
CA ALA A 103 3.09 -6.64 -11.49
C ALA A 103 1.93 -6.78 -12.47
N ILE A 104 1.04 -7.74 -12.21
CA ILE A 104 -0.13 -8.05 -13.05
C ILE A 104 -1.45 -7.98 -12.29
N GLY A 105 -1.42 -8.03 -10.96
CA GLY A 105 -2.62 -8.11 -10.13
C GLY A 105 -2.42 -7.54 -8.73
N ILE A 106 -3.50 -7.06 -8.15
CA ILE A 106 -3.60 -6.63 -6.75
C ILE A 106 -4.53 -7.59 -6.04
N ILE A 107 -4.19 -8.01 -4.82
CA ILE A 107 -5.01 -8.89 -3.97
C ILE A 107 -5.16 -8.28 -2.57
N ASP A 108 -6.03 -8.89 -1.76
CA ASP A 108 -6.35 -8.46 -0.39
C ASP A 108 -6.84 -7.01 -0.25
N PHE A 109 -8.07 -6.79 -0.70
CA PHE A 109 -8.73 -5.50 -0.60
C PHE A 109 -9.47 -5.29 0.73
N ALA A 110 -9.21 -6.10 1.77
CA ALA A 110 -9.92 -5.96 3.04
C ALA A 110 -9.73 -4.57 3.66
N ALA A 111 -8.53 -3.99 3.48
CA ALA A 111 -8.17 -2.65 3.94
C ALA A 111 -8.68 -1.51 3.05
N ALA A 112 -9.40 -1.80 1.96
CA ALA A 112 -9.84 -0.77 1.02
C ALA A 112 -10.79 0.23 1.69
N HIS A 113 -10.66 1.51 1.34
CA HIS A 113 -11.48 2.59 1.89
C HIS A 113 -11.38 3.86 1.03
N PRO A 114 -12.40 4.74 1.04
CA PRO A 114 -12.30 6.03 0.37
C PRO A 114 -11.23 6.92 1.00
N GLY A 115 -10.38 7.52 0.16
CA GLY A 115 -9.40 8.49 0.62
C GLY A 115 -8.64 9.23 -0.47
N PRO A 116 -7.67 10.09 -0.09
CA PRO A 116 -6.84 10.80 -1.04
C PRO A 116 -5.80 9.84 -1.61
N ARG A 117 -5.43 10.03 -2.88
CA ARG A 117 -4.43 9.18 -3.55
C ARG A 117 -3.12 9.15 -2.78
N LEU A 118 -2.71 10.30 -2.28
CA LEU A 118 -1.45 10.47 -1.57
C LEU A 118 -1.38 9.63 -0.29
N TRP A 119 -2.52 9.35 0.35
CA TRP A 119 -2.57 8.50 1.55
C TRP A 119 -2.22 7.04 1.25
N ASP A 120 -2.70 6.52 0.11
CA ASP A 120 -2.38 5.16 -0.32
C ASP A 120 -0.95 5.08 -0.85
N ILE A 121 -0.50 6.09 -1.61
CA ILE A 121 0.87 6.22 -2.10
C ILE A 121 1.87 6.26 -0.93
N ALA A 122 1.57 7.00 0.15
CA ALA A 122 2.45 7.05 1.31
C ALA A 122 2.69 5.66 1.91
N TYR A 123 1.63 4.86 2.06
CA TYR A 123 1.80 3.49 2.54
C TYR A 123 2.55 2.61 1.54
N ALA A 124 2.20 2.70 0.25
CA ALA A 124 2.87 1.96 -0.81
C ALA A 124 4.37 2.24 -0.85
N VAL A 125 4.78 3.51 -0.85
CA VAL A 125 6.19 3.92 -0.84
C VAL A 125 6.91 3.37 0.37
N TYR A 126 6.33 3.48 1.57
CA TYR A 126 6.92 2.90 2.78
C TYR A 126 7.20 1.40 2.66
N ARG A 127 6.33 0.65 1.97
CA ARG A 127 6.46 -0.81 1.82
C ARG A 127 7.34 -1.24 0.64
N TRP A 128 7.28 -0.52 -0.47
CA TRP A 128 8.03 -0.83 -1.70
C TRP A 128 9.46 -0.29 -1.70
N ALA A 129 9.69 0.79 -0.95
CA ALA A 129 10.99 1.40 -0.72
C ALA A 129 11.19 1.50 0.80
N PRO A 130 11.56 0.38 1.46
CA PRO A 130 11.44 0.18 2.90
C PRO A 130 12.09 1.32 3.68
N LEU A 131 11.30 2.34 4.05
CA LEU A 131 11.77 3.52 4.81
C LEU A 131 11.92 3.12 6.29
N SER A 132 12.81 2.17 6.52
CA SER A 132 13.00 1.45 7.76
C SER A 132 14.48 1.14 7.93
N ARG A 133 14.93 1.10 9.18
CA ARG A 133 16.26 0.60 9.55
C ARG A 133 16.31 -0.93 9.70
N HIS A 134 15.16 -1.58 9.78
CA HIS A 134 15.04 -2.99 10.16
C HIS A 134 14.86 -3.90 8.95
N ILE A 135 14.26 -3.36 7.89
CA ILE A 135 14.10 -4.04 6.61
C ILE A 135 15.30 -3.68 5.75
N ALA A 136 16.45 -4.26 6.10
CA ALA A 136 17.63 -4.24 5.25
C ALA A 136 17.58 -5.45 4.32
N VAL A 137 17.29 -5.21 3.04
CA VAL A 137 17.50 -6.21 1.99
C VAL A 137 18.78 -5.85 1.26
N GLU A 138 19.54 -6.84 0.76
CA GLU A 138 20.93 -6.66 0.29
C GLU A 138 21.18 -5.47 -0.65
N SER A 139 20.16 -5.01 -1.39
CA SER A 139 20.23 -3.90 -2.36
C SER A 139 19.58 -2.59 -1.89
N ILE A 140 18.96 -2.56 -0.71
CA ILE A 140 18.26 -1.40 -0.15
C ILE A 140 18.64 -1.27 1.33
N VAL A 141 19.89 -0.88 1.57
CA VAL A 141 20.47 -0.87 2.92
C VAL A 141 20.55 0.56 3.47
N THR A 142 20.91 1.50 2.61
CA THR A 142 21.14 2.89 2.99
C THR A 142 19.90 3.74 2.74
N ILE A 143 19.78 4.83 3.51
CA ILE A 143 18.72 5.83 3.30
C ILE A 143 18.74 6.38 1.85
N LYS A 144 19.91 6.46 1.20
CA LYS A 144 20.02 6.92 -0.19
C LYS A 144 19.37 5.94 -1.16
N GLU A 145 19.60 4.64 -0.99
CA GLU A 145 18.97 3.61 -1.83
C GLU A 145 17.46 3.55 -1.60
N GLN A 146 17.02 3.67 -0.35
CA GLN A 146 15.60 3.77 -0.01
C GLN A 146 14.94 4.98 -0.68
N ILE A 147 15.57 6.16 -0.62
CA ILE A 147 15.09 7.38 -1.28
C ILE A 147 15.04 7.22 -2.80
N ASN A 148 16.09 6.66 -3.42
CA ASN A 148 16.12 6.46 -4.86
C ASN A 148 14.98 5.54 -5.31
N ARG A 149 14.80 4.41 -4.62
CA ARG A 149 13.72 3.46 -4.93
C ARG A 149 12.33 4.08 -4.71
N ALA A 150 12.16 4.87 -3.65
CA ALA A 150 10.92 5.61 -3.40
C ALA A 150 10.63 6.59 -4.54
N ARG A 151 11.66 7.30 -5.03
CA ARG A 151 11.55 8.21 -6.17
C ARG A 151 11.16 7.45 -7.44
N ASP A 152 11.82 6.33 -7.74
CA ASP A 152 11.51 5.52 -8.93
C ASP A 152 10.05 5.03 -8.92
N PHE A 153 9.53 4.65 -7.75
CA PHE A 153 8.11 4.31 -7.59
C PHE A 153 7.21 5.52 -7.88
N LEU A 154 7.52 6.69 -7.33
CA LEU A 154 6.73 7.91 -7.51
C LEU A 154 6.76 8.42 -8.95
N ASP A 155 7.92 8.33 -9.61
CA ASP A 155 8.10 8.65 -11.02
C ASP A 155 7.25 7.72 -11.90
N ALA A 156 7.30 6.41 -11.63
CA ALA A 156 6.50 5.44 -12.38
C ALA A 156 4.99 5.57 -12.13
N TYR A 157 4.57 5.96 -10.92
CA TYR A 157 3.18 6.31 -10.62
C TYR A 157 2.74 7.62 -11.33
N GLY A 158 3.71 8.50 -11.62
CA GLY A 158 3.48 9.81 -12.21
C GLY A 158 3.02 10.86 -11.21
N LEU A 159 3.50 10.81 -9.96
CA LEU A 159 3.23 11.85 -8.95
C LEU A 159 4.19 13.04 -9.20
N PRO A 160 3.70 14.27 -9.41
CA PRO A 160 4.56 15.45 -9.60
C PRO A 160 5.53 15.71 -8.45
N ALA A 161 6.72 16.26 -8.73
CA ALA A 161 7.78 16.44 -7.74
C ALA A 161 7.38 17.39 -6.60
N ASP A 162 6.63 18.44 -6.90
CA ASP A 162 6.12 19.43 -5.96
C ASP A 162 5.09 18.85 -4.97
N GLU A 163 4.44 17.73 -5.32
CA GLU A 163 3.53 17.01 -4.42
C GLU A 163 4.26 16.05 -3.46
N ARG A 164 5.56 15.78 -3.66
CA ARG A 164 6.31 14.76 -2.90
C ARG A 164 6.87 15.26 -1.57
N ALA A 165 6.99 16.57 -1.40
CA ALA A 165 7.64 17.17 -0.23
C ALA A 165 7.00 16.74 1.10
N ALA A 166 5.68 16.54 1.10
CA ALA A 166 4.92 16.17 2.29
C ALA A 166 4.87 14.66 2.57
N LEU A 167 5.38 13.82 1.66
CA LEU A 167 5.27 12.36 1.80
C LEU A 167 5.88 11.79 3.09
N PRO A 168 7.06 12.22 3.57
CA PRO A 168 7.61 11.68 4.82
C PRO A 168 6.67 11.89 6.02
N ASP A 169 6.03 13.06 6.11
CA ASP A 169 5.05 13.34 7.17
C ASP A 169 3.79 12.51 7.01
N LEU A 170 3.33 12.32 5.77
CA LEU A 170 2.15 11.53 5.48
C LEU A 170 2.38 10.04 5.79
N VAL A 171 3.59 9.52 5.52
CA VAL A 171 3.98 8.17 5.94
C VAL A 171 3.95 8.07 7.46
N ILE A 172 4.50 9.04 8.19
CA ILE A 172 4.46 9.07 9.66
C ILE A 172 3.01 9.08 10.16
N GLU A 173 2.13 9.91 9.57
CA GLU A 173 0.71 9.96 9.92
C GLU A 173 0.02 8.62 9.66
N ARG A 174 0.29 8.01 8.50
CA ARG A 174 -0.25 6.71 8.11
C ARG A 174 0.14 5.61 9.09
N LEU A 175 1.41 5.53 9.47
CA LEU A 175 1.92 4.55 10.43
C LEU A 175 1.34 4.76 11.83
N LYS A 176 1.18 6.02 12.28
CA LYS A 176 0.49 6.31 13.55
C LYS A 176 -0.96 5.83 13.52
N GLY A 177 -1.65 6.06 12.40
CA GLY A 177 -3.02 5.58 12.18
C GLY A 177 -3.12 4.05 12.26
N LEU A 178 -2.15 3.33 11.68
CA LEU A 178 -2.09 1.87 11.77
C LEU A 178 -1.87 1.38 13.20
N VAL A 179 -0.91 1.96 13.92
CA VAL A 179 -0.65 1.59 15.32
C VAL A 179 -1.91 1.82 16.17
N ALA A 180 -2.54 2.99 16.05
CA ALA A 180 -3.76 3.29 16.79
C ALA A 180 -4.92 2.34 16.45
N PHE A 181 -5.05 1.95 15.18
CA PHE A 181 -6.05 0.98 14.74
C PHE A 181 -5.77 -0.41 15.33
N MET A 182 -4.54 -0.91 15.25
CA MET A 182 -4.16 -2.20 15.83
C MET A 182 -4.43 -2.25 17.34
N GLU A 183 -4.06 -1.20 18.08
CA GLU A 183 -4.30 -1.11 19.52
C GLU A 183 -5.80 -1.08 19.86
N ALA A 184 -6.59 -0.34 19.08
CA ALA A 184 -8.04 -0.30 19.26
C ALA A 184 -8.71 -1.65 18.98
N GLU A 185 -8.33 -2.35 17.92
CA GLU A 185 -8.89 -3.65 17.58
C GLU A 185 -8.46 -4.75 18.58
N ALA A 186 -7.21 -4.71 19.04
CA ALA A 186 -6.74 -5.60 20.11
C ALA A 186 -7.51 -5.36 21.42
N ALA A 187 -7.75 -4.10 21.79
CA ALA A 187 -8.54 -3.74 22.97
C ALA A 187 -10.02 -4.16 22.85
N ARG A 188 -10.55 -4.26 21.63
CA ARG A 188 -11.90 -4.80 21.35
C ARG A 188 -11.95 -6.33 21.32
N GLY A 189 -10.81 -7.00 21.52
CA GLY A 189 -10.74 -8.46 21.61
C GLY A 189 -10.40 -9.18 20.30
N SER A 190 -9.92 -8.47 19.27
CA SER A 190 -9.45 -9.14 18.05
C SER A 190 -8.18 -9.96 18.32
N GLU A 191 -8.28 -11.27 18.20
CA GLU A 191 -7.15 -12.19 18.42
C GLU A 191 -6.01 -11.95 17.43
N LYS A 192 -6.34 -11.66 16.16
CA LYS A 192 -5.37 -11.30 15.12
C LYS A 192 -4.49 -10.12 15.56
N TYR A 193 -5.10 -8.99 15.94
CA TYR A 193 -4.35 -7.80 16.30
C TYR A 193 -3.65 -7.91 17.66
N ARG A 194 -4.17 -8.74 18.58
CA ARG A 194 -3.45 -9.06 19.82
C ARG A 194 -2.15 -9.81 19.52
N LYS A 195 -2.20 -10.82 18.64
CA LYS A 195 -1.02 -11.55 18.20
C LYS A 195 -0.02 -10.63 17.48
N ASP A 196 -0.49 -9.78 16.56
CA ASP A 196 0.38 -8.79 15.88
C ASP A 196 1.09 -7.84 16.88
N ILE A 197 0.40 -7.46 17.97
CA ILE A 197 0.98 -6.62 19.03
C ILE A 197 2.01 -7.40 19.85
N GLU A 198 1.71 -8.64 20.23
CA GLU A 198 2.63 -9.52 20.96
C GLU A 198 3.93 -9.75 20.16
N GLU A 199 3.79 -10.08 18.87
CA GLU A 199 4.89 -10.26 17.91
C GLU A 199 5.66 -8.96 17.62
N GLY A 200 5.07 -7.81 17.96
CA GLY A 200 5.77 -6.53 17.97
C GLY A 200 5.65 -5.70 16.71
N HIS A 201 4.71 -6.00 15.81
CA HIS A 201 4.47 -5.24 14.58
C HIS A 201 4.25 -3.74 14.87
N HIS A 202 3.47 -3.44 15.91
CA HIS A 202 3.25 -2.06 16.36
C HIS A 202 4.53 -1.35 16.88
N ARG A 203 5.50 -2.10 17.45
CA ARG A 203 6.80 -1.55 17.88
C ARG A 203 7.66 -1.23 16.65
N LEU A 204 7.69 -2.12 15.65
CA LEU A 204 8.38 -1.88 14.38
C LEU A 204 7.88 -0.60 13.71
N PHE A 205 6.56 -0.40 13.61
CA PHE A 205 6.01 0.84 13.04
C PHE A 205 6.42 2.09 13.81
N ARG A 206 6.51 2.03 15.15
CA ARG A 206 6.97 3.16 15.96
C ARG A 206 8.45 3.48 15.75
N GLU A 207 9.26 2.44 15.59
CA GLU A 207 10.67 2.58 15.29
C GLU A 207 10.91 3.16 13.90
N ASP A 208 10.13 2.75 12.91
CA ASP A 208 10.15 3.29 11.55
C ASP A 208 9.68 4.75 11.53
N ILE A 209 8.65 5.11 12.30
CA ILE A 209 8.27 6.53 12.51
C ILE A 209 9.47 7.32 13.05
N GLY A 210 10.22 6.78 14.01
CA GLY A 210 11.44 7.41 14.52
C GLY A 210 12.50 7.58 13.45
N TYR A 211 12.75 6.55 12.64
CA TYR A 211 13.71 6.56 11.55
C TYR A 211 13.35 7.62 10.48
N ILE A 212 12.10 7.63 10.02
CA ILE A 212 11.62 8.59 9.03
C ILE A 212 11.70 10.03 9.56
N ARG A 213 11.44 10.24 10.86
CA ARG A 213 11.61 11.57 11.49
C ARG A 213 13.04 12.05 11.45
N VAL A 214 14.01 11.18 11.75
CA VAL A 214 15.44 11.52 11.71
C VAL A 214 15.88 11.89 10.29
N HIS A 215 15.37 11.18 9.28
CA HIS A 215 15.75 11.39 7.88
C HIS A 215 14.76 12.29 7.11
N ARG A 216 13.79 12.93 7.77
CA ARG A 216 12.64 13.59 7.13
C ARG A 216 13.05 14.52 5.99
N ASP A 217 13.96 15.44 6.27
CA ASP A 217 14.37 16.47 5.32
C ASP A 217 15.22 15.88 4.19
N GLN A 218 16.02 14.85 4.50
CA GLN A 218 16.78 14.11 3.49
C GLN A 218 15.85 13.36 2.54
N ILE A 219 14.81 12.71 3.07
CA ILE A 219 13.79 12.03 2.27
C ILE A 219 13.04 13.07 1.42
N ALA A 220 12.51 14.13 2.03
CA ALA A 220 11.76 15.15 1.30
C ALA A 220 12.57 15.76 0.14
N ALA A 221 13.81 16.20 0.40
CA ALA A 221 14.69 16.73 -0.64
C ALA A 221 15.00 15.68 -1.71
N GLY A 222 15.24 14.44 -1.28
CA GLY A 222 15.53 13.31 -2.16
C GLY A 222 14.36 12.92 -3.05
N LEU A 223 13.10 13.01 -2.60
CA LEU A 223 11.96 12.66 -3.44
C LEU A 223 11.67 13.71 -4.52
N MET A 224 12.05 14.97 -4.27
CA MET A 224 11.87 16.09 -5.20
C MET A 224 12.99 16.23 -6.23
N ALA A 225 14.16 15.62 -5.98
CA ALA A 225 15.31 15.73 -6.87
C ALA A 225 15.07 14.92 -8.17
N GLY A 226 15.05 15.59 -9.32
CA GLY A 226 15.04 14.98 -10.65
C GLY A 226 16.45 14.68 -11.12
#